data_AF-A0A2V7EXX6-F1
#
_entry.id   AF-A0A2V7EXX6-F1
#
_cell.length_a   1.000
_cell.length_b   1.000
_cell.length_c   1.000
_cell.angle_alpha   90.00
_cell.angle_beta   90.00
_cell.angle_gamma   90.00
#
_symmetry.space_group_name_H-M   'P 1'
#
loop_
_entity.id
_entity.type
_entity.pdbx_description
1 polymer ?
#
loop_
_entity_poly.entity_id
_entity_poly.type
_entity_poly.pdbx_seq_one_letter_code
_entity_poly.pdbx_strand_id
1 'polypeptide(L)'
;MTTLFLALGLQVATATTCKTCHQEIVASFSQTAHFKTSARATARSVLGHFSAGLNLLQTRVPGVFFKMEQRDSGFYQTGVDSAQRTSRTERIDLVVGSGRRGQSYLYWRNGLLFELPVSYLTGADEWINSPGYFDGTIDFGRVIVPQCLECHATSFKLQGDRRVARYSSDYVLGMSCDKCHGAGRRHVEYHSTHPGEAPGKYILNPARFARDRKLDNCALCHSGDREPTKPSFSYRPGDRLADFLLPESDRDEPIPDVHGNQVGLLRRSKCFRSSPAMSCSTCHDVHRAQRDAARFAEKCLGCHQIGRHPMAEQIGGRMMSLCIDCHMPNQKSSAIQINTAAKRAVLYFRSHRIGVYPAVAATLLQSSKQR
;
A
#
# COMPACT_ATOMS: atom_id res chain seq x y z
N MET A 1 29.81 7.02 3.79
CA MET A 1 28.98 8.24 3.75
C MET A 1 28.58 8.67 2.33
N THR A 2 29.32 8.27 1.29
CA THR A 2 29.10 8.64 -0.12
C THR A 2 27.86 7.98 -0.78
N THR A 3 27.48 6.78 -0.36
CA THR A 3 26.34 6.02 -0.90
C THR A 3 24.97 6.52 -0.43
N LEU A 4 24.91 7.18 0.74
CA LEU A 4 23.64 7.70 1.28
C LEU A 4 23.11 8.89 0.47
N PHE A 5 24.02 9.69 -0.11
CA PHE A 5 23.71 10.83 -0.98
C PHE A 5 23.21 10.41 -2.36
N LEU A 6 23.74 9.32 -2.95
CA LEU A 6 23.33 8.89 -4.30
C LEU A 6 21.85 8.51 -4.38
N ALA A 7 21.33 7.73 -3.43
CA ALA A 7 19.95 7.27 -3.46
C ALA A 7 18.92 8.32 -3.02
N LEU A 8 19.30 9.30 -2.17
CA LEU A 8 18.48 10.50 -1.98
C LEU A 8 18.41 11.31 -3.28
N GLY A 9 19.55 11.35 -4.01
CA GLY A 9 19.69 11.98 -5.32
C GLY A 9 18.75 11.39 -6.38
N LEU A 10 18.61 10.07 -6.49
CA LEU A 10 17.77 9.46 -7.54
C LEU A 10 16.26 9.64 -7.34
N GLN A 11 15.73 9.45 -6.12
CA GLN A 11 14.29 9.61 -5.84
C GLN A 11 13.85 11.08 -5.93
N VAL A 12 14.70 11.99 -5.45
CA VAL A 12 14.48 13.42 -5.67
C VAL A 12 14.63 13.72 -7.16
N ALA A 13 15.63 13.19 -7.87
CA ALA A 13 15.83 13.50 -9.29
C ALA A 13 14.67 13.08 -10.20
N THR A 14 14.08 11.88 -10.05
CA THR A 14 12.97 11.45 -10.93
C THR A 14 11.71 12.29 -10.72
N ALA A 15 11.26 12.47 -9.48
CA ALA A 15 10.11 13.32 -9.17
C ALA A 15 10.38 14.81 -9.48
N THR A 16 11.62 15.28 -9.26
CA THR A 16 12.02 16.67 -9.57
C THR A 16 12.00 16.93 -11.07
N THR A 17 12.43 15.96 -11.89
CA THR A 17 12.43 16.11 -13.36
C THR A 17 11.00 16.25 -13.90
N CYS A 18 10.07 15.41 -13.44
CA CYS A 18 8.66 15.52 -13.83
C CYS A 18 8.01 16.82 -13.31
N LYS A 19 8.40 17.27 -12.11
CA LYS A 19 7.84 18.47 -11.45
C LYS A 19 8.06 19.74 -12.27
N THR A 20 9.17 19.83 -13.00
CA THR A 20 9.50 21.01 -13.84
C THR A 20 8.40 21.36 -14.84
N CYS A 21 7.70 20.36 -15.38
CA CYS A 21 6.59 20.56 -16.33
C CYS A 21 5.21 20.19 -15.75
N HIS A 22 5.15 19.31 -14.75
CA HIS A 22 3.90 18.76 -14.19
C HIS A 22 3.74 19.07 -12.70
N GLN A 23 4.01 20.31 -12.30
CA GLN A 23 4.09 20.73 -10.90
C GLN A 23 2.85 20.34 -10.08
N GLU A 24 1.64 20.60 -10.59
CA GLU A 24 0.39 20.32 -9.87
C GLU A 24 0.17 18.82 -9.64
N ILE A 25 0.42 18.01 -10.67
CA ILE A 25 0.27 16.55 -10.61
C ILE A 25 1.27 15.99 -9.60
N VAL A 26 2.54 16.42 -9.65
CA VAL A 26 3.56 15.96 -8.70
C VAL A 26 3.22 16.38 -7.27
N ALA A 27 2.78 17.63 -7.07
CA ALA A 27 2.37 18.13 -5.77
C ALA A 27 1.22 17.30 -5.19
N SER A 28 0.19 17.00 -5.99
CA SER A 28 -0.95 16.18 -5.55
C SER A 28 -0.55 14.72 -5.31
N PHE A 29 0.23 14.13 -6.21
CA PHE A 29 0.63 12.74 -6.13
C PHE A 29 1.51 12.47 -4.90
N SER A 30 2.38 13.41 -4.53
CA SER A 30 3.23 13.31 -3.33
C SER A 30 2.43 13.15 -2.03
N GLN A 31 1.14 13.51 -2.03
CA GLN A 31 0.25 13.35 -0.88
C GLN A 31 -0.46 12.00 -0.82
N THR A 32 -0.35 11.19 -1.87
CA THR A 32 -1.03 9.89 -1.98
C THR A 32 -0.37 8.81 -1.12
N ALA A 33 -1.15 7.77 -0.81
CA ALA A 33 -0.62 6.59 -0.12
C ALA A 33 0.38 5.81 -0.99
N HIS A 34 0.25 5.86 -2.33
CA HIS A 34 1.19 5.25 -3.26
C HIS A 34 2.58 5.89 -3.13
N PHE A 35 2.67 7.23 -3.19
CA PHE A 35 3.95 7.91 -3.00
C PHE A 35 4.55 7.61 -1.62
N LYS A 36 3.72 7.58 -0.58
CA LYS A 36 4.14 7.36 0.81
C LYS A 36 4.26 5.87 1.20
N THR A 37 4.12 4.92 0.27
CA THR A 37 4.10 3.48 0.61
C THR A 37 5.43 2.98 1.17
N SER A 38 6.53 3.69 0.92
CA SER A 38 7.76 3.54 1.68
C SER A 38 8.57 4.83 1.67
N ALA A 39 9.44 4.97 2.67
CA ALA A 39 10.34 6.11 2.82
C ALA A 39 11.58 5.70 3.61
N ARG A 40 12.65 6.50 3.53
CA ARG A 40 13.75 6.39 4.50
C ARG A 40 13.27 6.78 5.89
N ALA A 41 13.85 6.18 6.91
CA ALA A 41 13.56 6.53 8.28
C ALA A 41 14.15 7.90 8.66
N THR A 42 13.26 8.83 9.01
CA THR A 42 13.58 10.19 9.48
C THR A 42 12.53 10.61 10.50
N ALA A 43 12.79 11.70 11.24
CA ALA A 43 11.81 12.27 12.16
C ALA A 43 10.49 12.70 11.49
N ARG A 44 10.47 12.86 10.15
CA ARG A 44 9.26 13.21 9.39
C ARG A 44 8.49 12.00 8.86
N SER A 45 9.12 10.83 8.79
CA SER A 45 8.57 9.65 8.09
C SER A 45 8.29 8.48 9.03
N VAL A 46 9.03 8.35 10.12
CA VAL A 46 8.77 7.37 11.18
C VAL A 46 7.65 7.91 12.06
N LEU A 47 6.58 7.13 12.19
CA LEU A 47 5.48 7.42 13.11
C LEU A 47 5.67 6.67 14.44
N GLY A 48 4.86 7.06 15.42
CA GLY A 48 4.82 6.45 16.75
C GLY A 48 5.60 7.22 17.80
N HIS A 49 5.43 6.78 19.04
CA HIS A 49 5.94 7.45 20.22
C HIS A 49 7.28 6.85 20.67
N PHE A 50 8.30 7.70 20.79
CA PHE A 50 9.65 7.31 21.23
C PHE A 50 9.99 7.83 22.64
N SER A 51 9.09 8.61 23.25
CA SER A 51 9.21 9.10 24.62
C SER A 51 8.93 8.01 25.64
N ALA A 52 9.59 8.10 26.79
CA ALA A 52 9.41 7.16 27.90
C ALA A 52 7.92 7.01 28.27
N GLY A 53 7.49 5.78 28.51
CA GLY A 53 6.11 5.42 28.88
C GLY A 53 5.21 5.06 27.69
N LEU A 54 5.47 5.60 26.50
CA LEU A 54 4.73 5.28 25.27
C LEU A 54 5.56 4.51 24.24
N ASN A 55 6.85 4.30 24.52
CA ASN A 55 7.82 3.69 23.63
C ASN A 55 8.07 2.21 23.91
N LEU A 56 7.13 1.53 24.57
CA LEU A 56 7.24 0.12 24.92
C LEU A 56 6.11 -0.68 24.28
N LEU A 57 6.45 -1.85 23.75
CA LEU A 57 5.51 -2.92 23.46
C LEU A 57 5.76 -4.04 24.46
N GLN A 58 4.79 -4.27 25.34
CA GLN A 58 4.80 -5.40 26.27
C GLN A 58 4.26 -6.66 25.58
N THR A 59 4.91 -7.79 25.82
CA THR A 59 4.45 -9.10 25.33
C THR A 59 3.77 -9.90 26.43
N ARG A 60 3.10 -11.01 26.09
CA ARG A 60 2.51 -11.91 27.09
C ARG A 60 3.54 -12.74 27.84
N VAL A 61 4.77 -12.82 27.34
CA VAL A 61 5.85 -13.55 27.98
C VAL A 61 6.50 -12.62 29.01
N PRO A 62 6.42 -12.94 30.32
CA PRO A 62 7.02 -12.09 31.35
C PRO A 62 8.51 -11.87 31.11
N GLY A 63 8.94 -10.61 31.19
CA GLY A 63 10.34 -10.22 30.97
C GLY A 63 10.75 -10.05 29.51
N VAL A 64 9.88 -10.38 28.55
CA VAL A 64 10.10 -10.10 27.13
C VAL A 64 9.30 -8.88 26.69
N PHE A 65 10.01 -7.86 26.21
CA PHE A 65 9.39 -6.63 25.70
C PHE A 65 10.25 -5.98 24.62
N PHE A 66 9.65 -5.04 23.89
CA PHE A 66 10.36 -4.23 22.91
C PHE A 66 10.34 -2.77 23.31
N LYS A 67 11.46 -2.08 23.08
CA LYS A 67 11.65 -0.66 23.30
C LYS A 67 11.94 0.05 21.99
N MET A 68 11.23 1.14 21.75
CA MET A 68 11.42 2.02 20.62
C MET A 68 12.24 3.22 21.08
N GLU A 69 13.34 3.51 20.40
CA GLU A 69 14.29 4.51 20.86
C GLU A 69 14.62 5.48 19.74
N GLN A 70 14.55 6.77 20.05
CA GLN A 70 15.15 7.82 19.24
C GLN A 70 16.49 8.18 19.87
N ARG A 71 17.54 8.12 19.07
CA ARG A 71 18.92 8.50 19.41
C ARG A 71 19.39 9.52 18.37
N ASP A 72 20.51 10.20 18.62
CA ASP A 72 21.06 11.18 17.67
C ASP A 72 21.32 10.60 16.27
N SER A 73 21.68 9.32 16.21
CA SER A 73 21.95 8.57 14.97
C SER A 73 20.71 8.01 14.25
N GLY A 74 19.52 8.15 14.84
CA GLY A 74 18.25 7.73 14.24
C GLY A 74 17.32 6.98 15.19
N PHE A 75 16.44 6.17 14.61
CA PHE A 75 15.42 5.42 15.34
C PHE A 75 15.81 3.95 15.42
N TYR A 76 15.45 3.29 16.52
CA TYR A 76 15.87 1.92 16.83
C TYR A 76 14.73 1.13 17.46
N GLN A 77 14.78 -0.18 17.27
CA GLN A 77 14.01 -1.15 18.05
C GLN A 77 14.96 -2.03 18.83
N THR A 78 14.69 -2.20 20.12
CA THR A 78 15.44 -3.07 21.03
C THR A 78 14.50 -4.10 21.61
N GLY A 79 14.70 -5.38 21.28
CA GLY A 79 14.06 -6.49 21.98
C GLY A 79 14.86 -6.87 23.21
N VAL A 80 14.21 -7.05 24.35
CA VAL A 80 14.83 -7.35 25.64
C VAL A 80 14.20 -8.62 26.22
N ASP A 81 15.06 -9.55 26.66
CA ASP A 81 14.68 -10.67 27.53
C ASP A 81 15.39 -10.48 28.88
N SER A 82 14.65 -10.03 29.88
CA SER A 82 15.20 -9.77 31.21
C SER A 82 15.55 -11.04 31.98
N ALA A 83 14.87 -12.17 31.68
CA ALA A 83 15.13 -13.44 32.34
C ALA A 83 16.48 -14.01 31.88
N GLN A 84 16.77 -13.90 30.59
CA GLN A 84 18.04 -14.33 30.00
C GLN A 84 19.13 -13.25 30.05
N ARG A 85 18.79 -12.02 30.46
CA ARG A 85 19.68 -10.84 30.42
C ARG A 85 20.27 -10.59 29.03
N THR A 86 19.46 -10.83 27.99
CA THR A 86 19.85 -10.60 26.61
C THR A 86 19.06 -9.45 26.01
N SER A 87 19.65 -8.79 25.02
CA SER A 87 18.94 -7.82 24.21
C SER A 87 19.50 -7.80 22.80
N ARG A 88 18.67 -7.41 21.85
CA ARG A 88 19.07 -7.16 20.46
C ARG A 88 18.50 -5.85 19.99
N THR A 89 19.37 -5.00 19.45
CA THR A 89 19.01 -3.70 18.91
C THR A 89 19.30 -3.67 17.42
N GLU A 90 18.35 -3.19 16.63
CA GLU A 90 18.54 -2.90 15.20
C GLU A 90 17.99 -1.50 14.89
N ARG A 91 18.60 -0.84 13.90
CA ARG A 91 18.20 0.48 13.44
C ARG A 91 16.97 0.40 12.55
N ILE A 92 16.06 1.36 12.64
CA ILE A 92 15.01 1.58 11.64
C ILE A 92 15.65 2.32 10.46
N ASP A 93 15.87 1.64 9.35
CA ASP A 93 16.46 2.25 8.14
C ASP A 93 15.40 2.72 7.15
N LEU A 94 14.38 1.88 6.93
CA LEU A 94 13.27 2.15 6.02
C LEU A 94 11.94 2.01 6.74
N VAL A 95 10.97 2.78 6.25
CA VAL A 95 9.57 2.73 6.64
C VAL A 95 8.78 2.14 5.48
N VAL A 96 7.90 1.18 5.77
CA VAL A 96 6.96 0.59 4.82
C VAL A 96 5.54 0.83 5.34
N GLY A 97 4.68 1.35 4.47
CA GLY A 97 3.33 1.77 4.77
C GLY A 97 3.19 3.29 4.82
N SER A 98 2.08 3.78 4.25
CA SER A 98 1.77 5.22 4.18
C SER A 98 1.40 5.89 5.51
N GLY A 99 1.33 5.13 6.60
CA GLY A 99 0.80 5.61 7.88
C GLY A 99 -0.71 5.81 7.91
N ARG A 100 -1.46 5.43 6.85
CA ARG A 100 -2.94 5.50 6.89
C ARG A 100 -3.54 4.46 7.83
N ARG A 101 -2.93 3.28 7.90
CA ARG A 101 -3.32 2.19 8.80
C ARG A 101 -2.24 1.95 9.84
N GLY A 102 -1.00 1.85 9.38
CA GLY A 102 0.17 1.71 10.22
C GLY A 102 1.45 1.76 9.40
N GLN A 103 2.57 1.51 10.07
CA GLN A 103 3.90 1.41 9.49
C GLN A 103 4.63 0.20 10.07
N SER A 104 5.29 -0.52 9.18
CA SER A 104 6.31 -1.52 9.50
C SER A 104 7.67 -0.99 9.10
N TYR A 105 8.72 -1.56 9.65
CA TYR A 105 10.06 -0.98 9.56
C TYR A 105 11.06 -2.04 9.10
N LEU A 106 12.03 -1.61 8.31
CA LEU A 106 13.08 -2.50 7.81
C LEU A 106 14.47 -1.99 8.20
N TYR A 107 15.41 -2.92 8.31
CA TYR A 107 16.82 -2.62 8.54
C TYR A 107 17.72 -3.37 7.56
N TRP A 108 18.88 -2.79 7.27
CA TRP A 108 19.89 -3.34 6.36
C TRP A 108 20.92 -4.17 7.12
N ARG A 109 21.28 -5.34 6.57
CA ARG A 109 22.46 -6.09 7.00
C ARG A 109 23.04 -6.91 5.86
N ASN A 110 24.33 -6.69 5.55
CA ASN A 110 25.06 -7.44 4.52
C ASN A 110 24.39 -7.47 3.13
N GLY A 111 23.76 -6.35 2.73
CA GLY A 111 23.02 -6.23 1.47
C GLY A 111 21.64 -6.88 1.48
N LEU A 112 21.16 -7.40 2.62
CA LEU A 112 19.80 -7.89 2.78
C LEU A 112 18.96 -6.87 3.56
N LEU A 113 17.65 -6.91 3.33
CA LEU A 113 16.66 -6.20 4.13
C LEU A 113 15.95 -7.18 5.04
N PHE A 114 15.70 -6.76 6.26
CA PHE A 114 15.00 -7.54 7.26
C PHE A 114 13.85 -6.71 7.83
N GLU A 115 12.73 -7.36 8.09
CA GLU A 115 11.63 -6.74 8.84
C GLU A 115 11.99 -6.65 10.31
N LEU A 116 11.59 -5.54 10.92
CA LEU A 116 11.68 -5.34 12.36
C LEU A 116 10.42 -5.87 13.06
N PRO A 117 10.55 -6.44 14.27
CA PRO A 117 9.47 -7.17 14.95
C PRO A 117 8.32 -6.28 15.43
N VAL A 118 8.51 -4.96 15.53
CA VAL A 118 7.48 -4.02 15.99
C VAL A 118 7.02 -3.12 14.84
N SER A 119 5.71 -2.94 14.73
CA SER A 119 5.05 -1.99 13.83
C SER A 119 4.28 -0.96 14.65
N TYR A 120 3.90 0.15 14.02
CA TYR A 120 3.06 1.17 14.64
C TYR A 120 1.68 1.18 13.99
N LEU A 121 0.62 1.14 14.80
CA LEU A 121 -0.77 1.15 14.35
C LEU A 121 -1.40 2.52 14.56
N THR A 122 -1.61 3.26 13.46
CA THR A 122 -2.07 4.65 13.51
C THR A 122 -3.46 4.81 14.10
N GLY A 123 -4.38 3.88 13.81
CA GLY A 123 -5.77 4.02 14.27
C GLY A 123 -5.94 3.86 15.78
N ALA A 124 -5.06 3.08 16.42
CA ALA A 124 -5.06 2.86 17.86
C ALA A 124 -3.97 3.67 18.58
N ASP A 125 -3.13 4.38 17.83
CA ASP A 125 -1.98 5.13 18.33
C ASP A 125 -1.04 4.30 19.22
N GLU A 126 -0.74 3.07 18.81
CA GLU A 126 -0.01 2.11 19.63
C GLU A 126 1.03 1.31 18.85
N TRP A 127 2.05 0.84 19.57
CA TRP A 127 3.00 -0.14 19.05
C TRP A 127 2.41 -1.55 19.11
N ILE A 128 2.71 -2.33 18.09
CA ILE A 128 2.16 -3.67 17.89
C ILE A 128 3.22 -4.62 17.35
N ASN A 129 3.02 -5.92 17.49
CA ASN A 129 3.85 -6.88 16.76
C ASN A 129 3.64 -6.66 15.25
N SER A 130 4.72 -6.71 14.47
CA SER A 130 4.68 -6.62 13.02
C SER A 130 3.86 -7.77 12.42
N PRO A 131 3.17 -7.58 11.28
CA PRO A 131 2.32 -8.61 10.69
C PRO A 131 3.10 -9.90 10.43
N GLY A 132 2.66 -11.04 10.98
CA GLY A 132 3.34 -12.34 10.85
C GLY A 132 4.34 -12.66 11.96
N TYR A 133 4.59 -11.74 12.90
CA TYR A 133 5.34 -12.03 14.11
C TYR A 133 4.46 -12.60 15.22
N PHE A 134 5.00 -13.55 15.97
CA PHE A 134 4.36 -14.11 17.16
C PHE A 134 4.74 -13.31 18.39
N ASP A 135 3.73 -12.98 19.19
CA ASP A 135 3.91 -12.27 20.45
C ASP A 135 4.85 -13.05 21.40
N GLY A 136 5.80 -12.35 22.01
CA GLY A 136 6.80 -12.92 22.92
C GLY A 136 8.07 -13.45 22.24
N THR A 137 8.22 -13.28 20.92
CA THR A 137 9.42 -13.75 20.18
C THR A 137 10.32 -12.59 19.77
N ILE A 138 11.56 -12.57 20.26
CA ILE A 138 12.58 -11.60 19.83
C ILE A 138 13.23 -12.10 18.53
N ASP A 139 12.57 -11.85 17.40
CA ASP A 139 13.08 -12.20 16.08
C ASP A 139 13.37 -10.96 15.24
N PHE A 140 14.60 -10.88 14.72
CA PHE A 140 15.06 -9.85 13.79
C PHE A 140 15.60 -10.50 12.51
N GLY A 141 15.31 -11.77 12.28
CA GLY A 141 15.85 -12.61 11.20
C GLY A 141 14.97 -12.72 9.97
N ARG A 142 13.78 -12.11 9.95
CA ARG A 142 12.84 -12.20 8.83
C ARG A 142 13.32 -11.39 7.62
N VAL A 143 13.80 -12.09 6.59
CA VAL A 143 14.31 -11.48 5.35
C VAL A 143 13.15 -10.99 4.48
N ILE A 144 13.31 -9.80 3.89
CA ILE A 144 12.41 -9.25 2.87
C ILE A 144 12.81 -9.73 1.48
N VAL A 145 11.87 -10.41 0.83
CA VAL A 145 12.02 -10.89 -0.55
C VAL A 145 11.66 -9.81 -1.58
N PRO A 146 12.19 -9.87 -2.82
CA PRO A 146 11.99 -8.84 -3.84
C PRO A 146 10.52 -8.54 -4.16
N GLN A 147 9.66 -9.55 -4.07
CA GLN A 147 8.22 -9.44 -4.36
C GLN A 147 7.52 -8.43 -3.47
N CYS A 148 7.89 -8.36 -2.18
CA CYS A 148 7.37 -7.34 -1.27
C CYS A 148 7.76 -5.94 -1.76
N LEU A 149 9.03 -5.77 -2.16
CA LEU A 149 9.55 -4.48 -2.59
C LEU A 149 9.02 -4.07 -3.97
N GLU A 150 8.62 -5.02 -4.81
CA GLU A 150 7.99 -4.74 -6.11
C GLU A 150 6.68 -3.96 -5.95
N CYS A 151 5.99 -4.13 -4.83
CA CYS A 151 4.76 -3.39 -4.53
C CYS A 151 4.93 -2.25 -3.53
N HIS A 152 6.03 -2.24 -2.77
CA HIS A 152 6.32 -1.21 -1.78
C HIS A 152 7.42 -0.23 -2.20
N ALA A 153 7.97 -0.36 -3.41
CA ALA A 153 8.94 0.58 -3.96
C ALA A 153 8.92 0.60 -5.49
N THR A 154 9.45 1.69 -6.06
CA THR A 154 9.56 1.84 -7.51
C THR A 154 10.61 0.89 -8.07
N SER A 155 11.78 0.85 -7.42
CA SER A 155 12.89 0.00 -7.85
C SER A 155 13.76 -0.42 -6.67
N PHE A 156 14.30 -1.63 -6.75
CA PHE A 156 15.38 -2.11 -5.91
C PHE A 156 16.31 -2.96 -6.77
N LYS A 157 17.54 -2.48 -7.02
CA LYS A 157 18.48 -3.20 -7.87
C LYS A 157 19.11 -4.36 -7.12
N LEU A 158 18.96 -5.56 -7.64
CA LEU A 158 19.58 -6.78 -7.12
C LEU A 158 21.08 -6.81 -7.40
N GLN A 159 21.85 -7.38 -6.48
CA GLN A 159 23.29 -7.61 -6.58
C GLN A 159 23.58 -9.08 -6.88
N GLY A 160 24.22 -9.32 -8.03
CA GLY A 160 24.71 -10.63 -8.44
C GLY A 160 23.61 -11.61 -8.88
N ASP A 161 24.04 -12.78 -9.35
CA ASP A 161 23.17 -13.84 -9.89
C ASP A 161 22.87 -14.94 -8.85
N ARG A 162 22.65 -14.53 -7.59
CA ARG A 162 22.55 -15.46 -6.46
C ARG A 162 21.10 -15.80 -6.13
N ARG A 163 20.88 -17.05 -5.68
CA ARG A 163 19.59 -17.55 -5.14
C ARG A 163 19.01 -16.71 -3.99
N VAL A 164 19.84 -15.91 -3.31
CA VAL A 164 19.42 -14.99 -2.24
C VAL A 164 19.53 -13.57 -2.76
N ALA A 165 18.40 -12.87 -2.80
CA ALA A 165 18.29 -11.49 -3.24
C ALA A 165 19.04 -10.55 -2.30
N ARG A 166 20.27 -10.19 -2.67
CA ARG A 166 20.97 -9.03 -2.09
C ARG A 166 20.61 -7.79 -2.90
N TYR A 167 20.41 -6.68 -2.24
CA TYR A 167 20.08 -5.41 -2.88
C TYR A 167 21.27 -4.47 -2.81
N SER A 168 21.42 -3.68 -3.86
CA SER A 168 22.33 -2.55 -3.84
C SER A 168 21.71 -1.35 -3.12
N SER A 169 22.51 -0.33 -2.89
CA SER A 169 22.02 0.96 -2.41
C SER A 169 21.33 1.79 -3.49
N ASP A 170 21.23 1.28 -4.73
CA ASP A 170 20.48 1.88 -5.83
C ASP A 170 19.03 1.38 -5.79
N TYR A 171 18.15 2.21 -5.23
CA TYR A 171 16.73 1.94 -5.07
C TYR A 171 15.95 3.26 -5.07
N VAL A 172 14.66 3.16 -5.40
CA VAL A 172 13.71 4.29 -5.35
C VAL A 172 12.51 3.85 -4.52
N LEU A 173 12.35 4.48 -3.35
CA LEU A 173 11.25 4.22 -2.42
C LEU A 173 9.97 4.92 -2.87
N GLY A 174 8.84 4.50 -2.28
CA GLY A 174 7.52 4.93 -2.71
C GLY A 174 7.17 4.42 -4.12
N MET A 175 5.92 4.59 -4.51
CA MET A 175 5.55 4.51 -5.93
C MET A 175 5.86 5.87 -6.57
N SER A 176 6.62 5.87 -7.65
CA SER A 176 6.91 7.05 -8.48
C SER A 176 6.18 6.99 -9.82
N CYS A 177 6.28 8.05 -10.61
CA CYS A 177 5.67 8.16 -11.93
C CYS A 177 6.03 6.97 -12.82
N ASP A 178 7.31 6.59 -12.82
CA ASP A 178 7.87 5.57 -13.72
C ASP A 178 7.29 4.17 -13.45
N LYS A 179 6.78 3.92 -12.24
CA LYS A 179 6.13 2.64 -11.91
C LYS A 179 4.90 2.39 -12.77
N CYS A 180 4.18 3.44 -13.15
CA CYS A 180 2.95 3.36 -13.96
C CYS A 180 3.16 3.84 -15.40
N HIS A 181 4.08 4.79 -15.62
CA HIS A 181 4.31 5.44 -16.91
C HIS A 181 5.54 4.90 -17.66
N GLY A 182 6.29 3.97 -17.05
CA GLY A 182 7.57 3.51 -17.57
C GLY A 182 8.64 4.59 -17.46
N ALA A 183 9.86 4.29 -17.93
CA ALA A 183 10.99 5.21 -17.84
C ALA A 183 10.76 6.49 -18.68
N GLY A 184 10.70 7.65 -18.04
CA GLY A 184 10.43 8.93 -18.70
C GLY A 184 11.61 9.64 -19.36
N ARG A 185 12.83 9.06 -19.36
CA ARG A 185 14.04 9.76 -19.83
C ARG A 185 13.90 10.33 -21.24
N ARG A 186 13.44 9.52 -22.20
CA ARG A 186 13.25 9.94 -23.61
C ARG A 186 12.16 10.99 -23.76
N HIS A 187 11.12 10.92 -22.92
CA HIS A 187 10.05 11.90 -22.89
C HIS A 187 10.59 13.27 -22.47
N VAL A 188 11.34 13.31 -21.37
CA VAL A 188 11.97 14.53 -20.86
C VAL A 188 12.94 15.11 -21.87
N GLU A 189 13.83 14.30 -22.44
CA GLU A 189 14.82 14.75 -23.43
C GLU A 189 14.17 15.42 -24.64
N TYR A 190 13.14 14.79 -25.20
CA TYR A 190 12.41 15.34 -26.34
C TYR A 190 11.68 16.64 -25.99
N HIS A 191 10.86 16.63 -24.91
CA HIS A 191 10.01 17.76 -24.56
C HIS A 191 10.79 18.94 -23.97
N SER A 192 11.99 18.73 -23.45
CA SER A 192 12.88 19.82 -23.00
C SER A 192 13.34 20.71 -24.17
N THR A 193 13.37 20.17 -25.38
CA THR A 193 13.70 20.91 -26.62
C THR A 193 12.46 21.25 -27.45
N HIS A 194 11.28 20.73 -27.09
CA HIS A 194 10.02 20.91 -27.81
C HIS A 194 8.85 21.24 -26.84
N PRO A 195 8.94 22.29 -26.00
CA PRO A 195 8.01 22.51 -24.90
C PRO A 195 6.55 22.79 -25.32
N GLY A 196 6.30 23.12 -26.59
CA GLY A 196 4.97 23.40 -27.13
C GLY A 196 4.26 22.19 -27.78
N GLU A 197 4.88 21.02 -27.86
CA GLU A 197 4.27 19.87 -28.55
C GLU A 197 3.27 19.11 -27.68
N ALA A 198 2.02 18.99 -28.17
CA ALA A 198 0.90 18.57 -27.34
C ALA A 198 0.54 17.06 -27.31
N PRO A 199 1.05 16.13 -28.14
CA PRO A 199 1.11 14.76 -27.67
C PRO A 199 2.40 14.57 -26.88
N GLY A 200 2.27 14.24 -25.58
CA GLY A 200 3.38 13.70 -24.81
C GLY A 200 3.95 12.47 -25.53
N LYS A 201 5.20 12.57 -25.99
CA LYS A 201 5.91 11.53 -26.76
C LYS A 201 6.82 10.72 -25.86
N TYR A 202 7.09 9.47 -26.22
CA TYR A 202 8.04 8.57 -25.54
C TYR A 202 7.76 8.29 -24.06
N ILE A 203 6.50 8.40 -23.65
CA ILE A 203 6.02 8.02 -22.31
C ILE A 203 4.78 7.15 -22.47
N LEU A 204 4.61 6.16 -21.58
CA LEU A 204 3.39 5.38 -21.55
C LEU A 204 2.28 6.20 -20.90
N ASN A 205 1.07 6.11 -21.46
CA ASN A 205 -0.11 6.71 -20.87
C ASN A 205 -1.12 5.59 -20.53
N PRO A 206 -1.21 5.17 -19.24
CA PRO A 206 -2.17 4.15 -18.81
C PRO A 206 -3.61 4.44 -19.20
N ALA A 207 -4.01 5.70 -19.39
CA ALA A 207 -5.37 6.04 -19.83
C ALA A 207 -5.67 5.52 -21.25
N ARG A 208 -4.64 5.30 -22.08
CA ARG A 208 -4.74 4.80 -23.46
C ARG A 208 -4.59 3.28 -23.58
N PHE A 209 -4.29 2.58 -22.49
CA PHE A 209 -4.18 1.13 -22.52
C PHE A 209 -5.53 0.47 -22.81
N ALA A 210 -5.51 -0.73 -23.40
CA ALA A 210 -6.69 -1.60 -23.40
C ALA A 210 -7.14 -1.89 -21.96
N ARG A 211 -8.43 -2.15 -21.73
CA ARG A 211 -8.99 -2.35 -20.39
C ARG A 211 -8.19 -3.35 -19.55
N ASP A 212 -7.84 -4.49 -20.12
CA ASP A 212 -7.12 -5.53 -19.37
C ASP A 212 -5.71 -5.08 -19.00
N ARG A 213 -5.03 -4.31 -19.86
CA ARG A 213 -3.74 -3.70 -19.54
C ARG A 213 -3.86 -2.62 -18.46
N LYS A 214 -4.97 -1.87 -18.41
CA LYS A 214 -5.26 -0.95 -17.28
C LYS A 214 -5.39 -1.71 -15.96
N LEU A 215 -6.09 -2.84 -15.98
CA LEU A 215 -6.29 -3.68 -14.80
C LEU A 215 -4.98 -4.34 -14.37
N ASP A 216 -4.22 -4.90 -15.32
CA ASP A 216 -2.92 -5.53 -15.08
C ASP A 216 -1.94 -4.59 -14.38
N ASN A 217 -1.91 -3.31 -14.79
CA ASN A 217 -1.06 -2.30 -14.18
C ASN A 217 -1.36 -2.05 -12.69
N CYS A 218 -2.60 -2.30 -12.25
CA CYS A 218 -2.98 -2.25 -10.83
C CYS A 218 -2.81 -3.62 -10.17
N ALA A 219 -3.13 -4.69 -10.89
CA ALA A 219 -3.18 -6.06 -10.40
C ALA A 219 -1.80 -6.59 -10.00
N LEU A 220 -0.69 -6.04 -10.53
CA LEU A 220 0.66 -6.38 -10.06
C LEU A 220 0.75 -6.37 -8.51
N CYS A 221 0.02 -5.45 -7.86
CA CYS A 221 0.03 -5.30 -6.41
C CYS A 221 -1.34 -5.44 -5.74
N HIS A 222 -2.43 -5.24 -6.50
CA HIS A 222 -3.80 -5.27 -5.97
C HIS A 222 -4.58 -6.53 -6.35
N SER A 223 -3.90 -7.63 -6.70
CA SER A 223 -4.51 -8.94 -6.97
C SER A 223 -4.14 -10.02 -5.95
N GLY A 224 -3.84 -9.64 -4.72
CA GLY A 224 -3.44 -10.57 -3.65
C GLY A 224 -2.04 -11.16 -3.84
N ASP A 225 -1.71 -12.11 -2.99
CA ASP A 225 -0.44 -12.85 -3.07
C ASP A 225 -0.51 -13.85 -4.22
N ARG A 226 0.37 -13.70 -5.21
CA ARG A 226 0.44 -14.53 -6.40
C ARG A 226 1.88 -14.91 -6.66
N GLU A 227 2.10 -16.18 -6.98
CA GLU A 227 3.43 -16.70 -7.22
C GLU A 227 4.02 -16.13 -8.52
N PRO A 228 5.21 -15.52 -8.47
CA PRO A 228 5.87 -14.98 -9.66
C PRO A 228 6.50 -16.08 -10.51
N THR A 229 6.31 -15.99 -11.83
CA THR A 229 6.97 -16.86 -12.83
C THR A 229 8.23 -16.22 -13.43
N LYS A 230 8.43 -14.93 -13.19
CA LYS A 230 9.60 -14.14 -13.65
C LYS A 230 10.21 -13.39 -12.47
N PRO A 231 11.48 -12.95 -12.58
CA PRO A 231 12.11 -12.15 -11.54
C PRO A 231 11.31 -10.89 -11.22
N SER A 232 11.23 -10.51 -9.94
CA SER A 232 10.62 -9.23 -9.54
C SER A 232 11.29 -8.05 -10.22
N PHE A 233 10.51 -6.98 -10.40
CA PHE A 233 10.86 -5.76 -11.14
C PHE A 233 11.05 -5.97 -12.66
N SER A 234 10.63 -7.12 -13.21
CA SER A 234 10.67 -7.36 -14.66
C SER A 234 9.40 -6.91 -15.40
N TYR A 235 8.25 -6.82 -14.72
CA TYR A 235 7.00 -6.33 -15.31
C TYR A 235 7.11 -4.87 -15.74
N ARG A 236 6.63 -4.56 -16.95
CA ARG A 236 6.53 -3.17 -17.43
C ARG A 236 5.05 -2.80 -17.64
N PRO A 237 4.65 -1.54 -17.33
CA PRO A 237 3.30 -1.08 -17.62
C PRO A 237 2.92 -1.33 -19.08
N GLY A 238 1.75 -1.93 -19.28
CA GLY A 238 1.26 -2.30 -20.62
C GLY A 238 1.57 -3.74 -21.02
N ASP A 239 2.45 -4.45 -20.30
CA ASP A 239 2.62 -5.89 -20.46
C ASP A 239 1.40 -6.66 -19.93
N ARG A 240 1.24 -7.89 -20.41
CA ARG A 240 0.24 -8.83 -19.90
C ARG A 240 0.72 -9.46 -18.60
N LEU A 241 0.03 -9.18 -17.50
CA LEU A 241 0.46 -9.60 -16.15
C LEU A 241 0.53 -11.13 -15.99
N ALA A 242 -0.33 -11.86 -16.69
CA ALA A 242 -0.34 -13.33 -16.67
C ALA A 242 0.97 -13.97 -17.17
N ASP A 243 1.84 -13.20 -17.83
CA ASP A 243 3.15 -13.69 -18.30
C ASP A 243 4.24 -13.55 -17.22
N PHE A 244 3.89 -13.04 -16.04
CA PHE A 244 4.79 -12.75 -14.92
C PHE A 244 4.34 -13.38 -13.59
N LEU A 245 3.05 -13.69 -13.45
CA LEU A 245 2.46 -14.27 -12.24
C LEU A 245 1.59 -15.46 -12.61
N LEU A 246 1.67 -16.55 -11.84
CA LEU A 246 0.75 -17.68 -11.95
C LEU A 246 -0.70 -17.21 -11.70
N PRO A 247 -1.71 -17.83 -12.33
CA PRO A 247 -3.12 -17.58 -12.02
C PRO A 247 -3.40 -17.68 -10.52
N GLU A 248 -4.47 -17.05 -10.05
CA GLU A 248 -4.97 -17.31 -8.70
C GLU A 248 -5.23 -18.83 -8.59
N SER A 249 -4.78 -19.47 -7.50
CA SER A 249 -4.96 -20.90 -7.30
C SER A 249 -6.47 -21.23 -7.22
N ASP A 250 -6.96 -22.09 -8.11
CA ASP A 250 -8.35 -22.57 -8.17
C ASP A 250 -8.80 -23.41 -6.95
N ARG A 251 -7.95 -23.56 -5.93
CA ARG A 251 -8.28 -24.34 -4.72
C ARG A 251 -9.36 -23.62 -3.89
N ASP A 252 -10.59 -24.06 -4.11
CA ASP A 252 -11.81 -23.83 -3.32
C ASP A 252 -12.28 -22.37 -3.17
N GLU A 253 -12.17 -21.52 -4.21
CA GLU A 253 -12.41 -20.05 -4.20
C GLU A 253 -13.19 -19.49 -2.98
N PRO A 254 -12.53 -19.29 -1.82
CA PRO A 254 -13.10 -18.43 -0.81
C PRO A 254 -13.09 -17.01 -1.38
N ILE A 255 -14.09 -16.20 -1.02
CA ILE A 255 -14.11 -14.78 -1.38
C ILE A 255 -12.74 -14.18 -0.96
N PRO A 256 -11.98 -13.55 -1.89
CA PRO A 256 -10.68 -13.01 -1.55
C PRO A 256 -10.75 -12.06 -0.35
N ASP A 257 -9.70 -12.04 0.46
CA ASP A 257 -9.64 -11.11 1.58
C ASP A 257 -9.74 -9.65 1.10
N VAL A 258 -10.34 -8.79 1.91
CA VAL A 258 -10.48 -7.36 1.59
C VAL A 258 -9.15 -6.60 1.62
N HIS A 259 -8.10 -7.19 2.20
CA HIS A 259 -6.74 -6.71 2.13
C HIS A 259 -6.02 -7.26 0.89
N GLY A 260 -5.33 -6.40 0.15
CA GLY A 260 -4.43 -6.81 -0.94
C GLY A 260 -5.07 -7.33 -2.24
N ASN A 261 -6.32 -7.82 -2.27
CA ASN A 261 -6.94 -8.34 -3.50
C ASN A 261 -8.20 -7.57 -3.96
N GLN A 262 -8.05 -6.28 -4.24
CA GLN A 262 -9.15 -5.44 -4.74
C GLN A 262 -9.60 -5.84 -6.15
N VAL A 263 -8.68 -6.32 -6.99
CA VAL A 263 -9.00 -6.73 -8.38
C VAL A 263 -9.86 -7.98 -8.39
N GLY A 264 -9.52 -9.02 -7.62
CA GLY A 264 -10.31 -10.24 -7.50
C GLY A 264 -11.71 -9.96 -6.95
N LEU A 265 -11.84 -9.08 -5.95
CA LEU A 265 -13.13 -8.63 -5.44
C LEU A 265 -13.95 -7.86 -6.48
N LEU A 266 -13.32 -6.92 -7.19
CA LEU A 266 -14.00 -6.13 -8.22
C LEU A 266 -14.53 -7.01 -9.36
N ARG A 267 -13.76 -8.01 -9.80
CA ARG A 267 -14.18 -9.00 -10.82
C ARG A 267 -15.46 -9.76 -10.45
N ARG A 268 -15.75 -9.90 -9.16
CA ARG A 268 -16.99 -10.51 -8.65
C ARG A 268 -18.19 -9.57 -8.64
N SER A 269 -18.02 -8.29 -8.95
CA SER A 269 -19.11 -7.30 -9.01
C SER A 269 -19.90 -7.40 -10.31
N LYS A 270 -21.24 -7.34 -10.23
CA LYS A 270 -22.11 -7.37 -11.43
C LYS A 270 -21.84 -6.19 -12.35
N CYS A 271 -21.73 -4.98 -11.81
CA CYS A 271 -21.46 -3.75 -12.58
C CYS A 271 -20.15 -3.84 -13.39
N PHE A 272 -19.12 -4.46 -12.81
CA PHE A 272 -17.83 -4.64 -13.47
C PHE A 272 -17.92 -5.67 -14.61
N ARG A 273 -18.60 -6.81 -14.39
CA ARG A 273 -18.80 -7.83 -15.44
C ARG A 273 -19.70 -7.35 -16.58
N SER A 274 -20.65 -6.46 -16.28
CA SER A 274 -21.56 -5.87 -17.27
C SER A 274 -20.96 -4.66 -17.99
N SER A 275 -19.74 -4.23 -17.68
CA SER A 275 -19.10 -3.08 -18.31
C SER A 275 -17.84 -3.47 -19.07
N PRO A 276 -17.79 -3.30 -20.41
CA PRO A 276 -16.61 -3.61 -21.21
C PRO A 276 -15.48 -2.58 -21.04
N ALA A 277 -15.73 -1.44 -20.38
CA ALA A 277 -14.77 -0.35 -20.24
C ALA A 277 -14.36 -0.06 -18.78
N MET A 278 -15.13 -0.52 -17.78
CA MET A 278 -14.86 -0.22 -16.38
C MET A 278 -13.50 -0.77 -15.93
N SER A 279 -12.72 0.07 -15.24
CA SER A 279 -11.42 -0.25 -14.66
C SER A 279 -11.25 0.46 -13.32
N CYS A 280 -10.11 0.27 -12.65
CA CYS A 280 -9.79 1.00 -11.41
C CYS A 280 -9.89 2.53 -11.61
N SER A 281 -9.41 3.02 -12.75
CA SER A 281 -9.41 4.45 -13.10
C SER A 281 -10.79 5.03 -13.39
N THR A 282 -11.83 4.20 -13.53
CA THR A 282 -13.22 4.67 -13.63
C THR A 282 -13.65 5.35 -12.32
N CYS A 283 -13.16 4.85 -11.18
CA CYS A 283 -13.52 5.36 -9.86
C CYS A 283 -12.37 6.13 -9.18
N HIS A 284 -11.12 5.72 -9.42
CA HIS A 284 -9.95 6.23 -8.73
C HIS A 284 -9.11 7.17 -9.59
N ASP A 285 -8.76 8.32 -9.02
CA ASP A 285 -7.70 9.18 -9.51
C ASP A 285 -6.43 8.89 -8.69
N VAL A 286 -5.49 8.18 -9.32
CA VAL A 286 -4.24 7.73 -8.68
C VAL A 286 -3.27 8.86 -8.39
N HIS A 287 -3.48 10.04 -8.99
CA HIS A 287 -2.63 11.22 -8.79
C HIS A 287 -3.11 12.09 -7.63
N ARG A 288 -4.27 11.79 -7.03
CA ARG A 288 -4.86 12.60 -5.96
C ARG A 288 -5.10 11.78 -4.71
N ALA A 289 -4.95 12.41 -3.55
CA ALA A 289 -5.35 11.79 -2.30
C ALA A 289 -6.89 11.69 -2.25
N GLN A 290 -7.44 10.48 -2.35
CA GLN A 290 -8.88 10.26 -2.30
C GLN A 290 -9.32 9.82 -0.90
N ARG A 291 -10.09 10.69 -0.22
CA ARG A 291 -10.61 10.44 1.14
C ARG A 291 -12.10 10.70 1.28
N ASP A 292 -12.68 11.41 0.32
CA ASP A 292 -14.06 11.89 0.37
C ASP A 292 -15.01 10.83 -0.20
N ALA A 293 -15.90 10.33 0.65
CA ALA A 293 -16.92 9.36 0.27
C ALA A 293 -17.95 9.92 -0.72
N ALA A 294 -18.27 11.21 -0.64
CA ALA A 294 -19.23 11.86 -1.54
C ALA A 294 -18.71 11.87 -2.99
N ARG A 295 -17.42 12.18 -3.18
CA ARG A 295 -16.76 12.08 -4.50
C ARG A 295 -16.77 10.67 -5.07
N PHE A 296 -16.77 9.64 -4.24
CA PHE A 296 -16.93 8.27 -4.73
C PHE A 296 -18.36 7.95 -5.14
N ALA A 297 -19.36 8.51 -4.45
CA ALA A 297 -20.75 8.36 -4.85
C ALA A 297 -21.00 8.95 -6.25
N GLU A 298 -20.39 10.09 -6.61
CA GLU A 298 -20.46 10.64 -7.97
C GLU A 298 -20.06 9.63 -9.06
N LYS A 299 -19.09 8.73 -8.77
CA LYS A 299 -18.68 7.66 -9.70
C LYS A 299 -19.78 6.63 -9.90
N CYS A 300 -20.51 6.30 -8.84
CA CYS A 300 -21.68 5.42 -8.91
C CYS A 300 -22.80 6.09 -9.72
N LEU A 301 -23.04 7.39 -9.47
CA LEU A 301 -24.10 8.17 -10.10
C LEU A 301 -23.89 8.40 -11.61
N GLY A 302 -22.66 8.22 -12.11
CA GLY A 302 -22.40 8.17 -13.55
C GLY A 302 -23.10 7.03 -14.29
N CYS A 303 -23.56 5.99 -13.58
CA CYS A 303 -24.32 4.88 -14.16
C CYS A 303 -25.64 4.57 -13.42
N HIS A 304 -25.78 4.97 -12.15
CA HIS A 304 -26.94 4.68 -11.32
C HIS A 304 -27.77 5.94 -11.08
N GLN A 305 -29.07 5.87 -11.36
CA GLN A 305 -30.01 6.96 -11.10
C GLN A 305 -30.64 6.81 -9.71
N ILE A 306 -30.49 7.86 -8.90
CA ILE A 306 -31.03 7.92 -7.53
C ILE A 306 -32.54 7.65 -7.49
N GLY A 307 -33.31 8.25 -8.41
CA GLY A 307 -34.77 8.08 -8.46
C GLY A 307 -35.23 6.66 -8.80
N ARG A 308 -34.32 5.77 -9.22
CA ARG A 308 -34.61 4.34 -9.46
C ARG A 308 -34.10 3.45 -8.32
N HIS A 309 -33.63 4.03 -7.22
CA HIS A 309 -33.12 3.25 -6.11
C HIS A 309 -34.28 2.62 -5.32
N PRO A 310 -34.34 1.28 -5.17
CA PRO A 310 -35.49 0.60 -4.56
C PRO A 310 -35.82 1.01 -3.12
N MET A 311 -34.83 1.56 -2.41
CA MET A 311 -34.96 1.98 -1.01
C MET A 311 -34.86 3.52 -0.85
N ALA A 312 -35.09 4.30 -1.91
CA ALA A 312 -34.92 5.76 -1.88
C ALA A 312 -35.70 6.41 -0.72
N GLU A 313 -36.96 6.02 -0.53
CA GLU A 313 -37.82 6.56 0.54
C GLU A 313 -37.33 6.18 1.95
N GLN A 314 -36.75 5.00 2.11
CA GLN A 314 -36.32 4.47 3.41
C GLN A 314 -34.95 4.99 3.87
N ILE A 315 -34.07 5.29 2.92
CA ILE A 315 -32.66 5.62 3.17
C ILE A 315 -32.43 7.11 3.45
N GLY A 316 -33.28 7.99 2.89
CA GLY A 316 -33.15 9.44 3.01
C GLY A 316 -31.94 10.04 2.28
N GLY A 317 -31.93 11.37 2.11
CA GLY A 317 -31.02 12.05 1.19
C GLY A 317 -29.52 11.93 1.51
N ARG A 318 -29.14 11.96 2.80
CA ARG A 318 -27.71 11.88 3.19
C ARG A 318 -27.10 10.53 2.86
N MET A 319 -27.80 9.43 3.13
CA MET A 319 -27.25 8.10 2.89
C MET A 319 -27.30 7.71 1.40
N MET A 320 -28.18 8.34 0.61
CA MET A 320 -28.14 8.27 -0.86
C MET A 320 -26.86 8.89 -1.46
N SER A 321 -26.16 9.77 -0.73
CA SER A 321 -24.84 10.29 -1.10
C SER A 321 -23.66 9.41 -0.65
N LEU A 322 -23.91 8.28 0.02
CA LEU A 322 -22.90 7.39 0.60
C LEU A 322 -23.08 5.94 0.13
N CYS A 323 -23.22 5.74 -1.20
CA CYS A 323 -23.45 4.42 -1.80
C CYS A 323 -22.46 3.34 -1.31
N ILE A 324 -21.20 3.73 -1.08
CA ILE A 324 -20.11 2.85 -0.71
C ILE A 324 -20.25 2.25 0.70
N ASP A 325 -21.07 2.79 1.59
CA ASP A 325 -21.22 2.23 2.93
C ASP A 325 -22.09 0.96 2.93
N CYS A 326 -23.11 0.91 2.07
CA CYS A 326 -23.92 -0.29 1.86
C CYS A 326 -23.35 -1.21 0.78
N HIS A 327 -22.91 -0.66 -0.35
CA HIS A 327 -22.55 -1.46 -1.53
C HIS A 327 -21.08 -1.87 -1.59
N MET A 328 -20.24 -1.29 -0.74
CA MET A 328 -18.81 -1.61 -0.58
C MET A 328 -18.47 -1.69 0.91
N PRO A 329 -19.06 -2.62 1.68
CA PRO A 329 -18.97 -2.62 3.13
C PRO A 329 -17.51 -2.71 3.62
N ASN A 330 -17.24 -2.06 4.76
CA ASN A 330 -16.00 -2.32 5.48
C ASN A 330 -16.07 -3.71 6.11
N GLN A 331 -15.14 -4.58 5.75
CA GLN A 331 -15.06 -5.93 6.25
C GLN A 331 -13.74 -6.13 7.01
N LYS A 332 -13.77 -7.07 7.95
CA LYS A 332 -12.60 -7.54 8.67
C LYS A 332 -11.66 -8.26 7.68
N SER A 333 -10.37 -7.93 7.72
CA SER A 333 -9.34 -8.75 7.07
C SER A 333 -9.03 -9.97 7.94
N SER A 334 -8.93 -11.14 7.31
CA SER A 334 -8.38 -12.36 7.92
C SER A 334 -6.86 -12.45 7.77
N ALA A 335 -6.29 -11.75 6.79
CA ALA A 335 -4.88 -11.75 6.45
C ALA A 335 -4.01 -10.96 7.44
N ILE A 336 -4.57 -9.93 8.09
CA ILE A 336 -3.85 -9.13 9.09
C ILE A 336 -4.51 -9.31 10.45
N GLN A 337 -3.86 -10.09 11.30
CA GLN A 337 -4.16 -10.19 12.72
C GLN A 337 -3.00 -9.62 13.51
N ILE A 338 -3.30 -8.63 14.33
CA ILE A 338 -2.31 -7.98 15.18
C ILE A 338 -2.57 -8.48 16.60
N ASN A 339 -1.60 -9.20 17.14
CA ASN A 339 -1.67 -9.72 18.51
C ASN A 339 -0.77 -8.85 19.40
N THR A 340 -1.30 -8.33 20.49
CA THR A 340 -0.53 -7.76 21.61
C THR A 340 -0.89 -8.50 22.88
N ALA A 341 -0.21 -8.19 23.99
CA ALA A 341 -0.53 -8.80 25.28
C ALA A 341 -1.94 -8.52 25.78
N ALA A 342 -2.46 -7.33 25.50
CA ALA A 342 -3.77 -6.90 25.95
C ALA A 342 -4.89 -7.15 24.92
N LYS A 343 -4.58 -7.24 23.62
CA LYS A 343 -5.61 -7.19 22.59
C LYS A 343 -5.26 -7.94 21.31
N ARG A 344 -6.30 -8.48 20.67
CA ARG A 344 -6.27 -8.83 19.24
C ARG A 344 -6.86 -7.66 18.46
N ALA A 345 -6.02 -6.89 17.79
CA ALA A 345 -6.45 -5.84 16.88
C ALA A 345 -6.72 -6.42 15.49
N VAL A 346 -7.82 -5.95 14.90
CA VAL A 346 -8.29 -6.36 13.59
C VAL A 346 -8.38 -5.14 12.71
N LEU A 347 -7.89 -5.25 11.48
CA LEU A 347 -8.01 -4.19 10.50
C LEU A 347 -9.24 -4.37 9.61
N TYR A 348 -9.90 -3.26 9.33
CA TYR A 348 -11.04 -3.19 8.44
C TYR A 348 -10.68 -2.50 7.12
N PHE A 349 -11.11 -3.10 6.02
CA PHE A 349 -10.92 -2.58 4.67
C PHE A 349 -12.23 -2.57 3.92
N ARG A 350 -12.35 -1.60 3.02
CA ARG A 350 -13.54 -1.43 2.20
C ARG A 350 -13.52 -2.47 1.09
N SER A 351 -14.54 -3.32 1.04
CA SER A 351 -14.65 -4.36 0.04
C SER A 351 -14.81 -3.74 -1.35
N HIS A 352 -14.06 -4.25 -2.32
CA HIS A 352 -14.21 -3.88 -3.73
C HIS A 352 -15.20 -4.79 -4.48
N ARG A 353 -15.83 -5.73 -3.78
CA ARG A 353 -16.96 -6.48 -4.31
C ARG A 353 -18.20 -5.61 -4.19
N ILE A 354 -18.50 -4.88 -5.26
CA ILE A 354 -19.65 -4.00 -5.32
C ILE A 354 -20.90 -4.86 -5.50
N GLY A 355 -21.83 -4.77 -4.56
CA GLY A 355 -23.00 -5.64 -4.52
C GLY A 355 -24.10 -5.13 -3.61
N VAL A 356 -25.21 -5.86 -3.52
CA VAL A 356 -26.29 -5.58 -2.59
C VAL A 356 -26.10 -6.46 -1.36
N TYR A 357 -26.05 -5.84 -0.19
CA TYR A 357 -25.80 -6.51 1.09
C TYR A 357 -26.96 -6.24 2.06
N PRO A 358 -28.05 -7.03 2.03
CA PRO A 358 -29.25 -6.75 2.82
C PRO A 358 -28.98 -6.65 4.33
N ALA A 359 -28.15 -7.55 4.86
CA ALA A 359 -27.78 -7.54 6.27
C ALA A 359 -26.98 -6.27 6.66
N VAL A 360 -26.05 -5.82 5.81
CA VAL A 360 -25.31 -4.57 6.03
C VAL A 360 -26.25 -3.37 6.00
N ALA A 361 -27.12 -3.31 5.00
CA ALA A 361 -28.09 -2.23 4.85
C ALA A 361 -29.02 -2.15 6.07
N ALA A 362 -29.54 -3.28 6.54
CA ALA A 362 -30.38 -3.35 7.73
C ALA A 362 -29.66 -2.82 8.98
N THR A 363 -28.43 -3.26 9.23
CA THR A 363 -27.61 -2.80 10.37
C THR A 363 -27.35 -1.29 10.30
N LEU A 364 -26.97 -0.77 9.14
CA LEU A 364 -26.70 0.66 8.97
C LEU A 364 -27.96 1.49 9.19
N LEU A 365 -29.10 1.07 8.62
CA LEU A 365 -30.38 1.76 8.79
C LEU A 365 -30.84 1.78 10.25
N GLN A 366 -30.68 0.69 10.99
CA GLN A 366 -30.97 0.66 12.42
C GLN A 366 -30.09 1.64 13.21
N SER A 367 -28.78 1.67 12.93
CA SER A 367 -27.84 2.57 13.61
C SER A 367 -28.09 4.06 13.30
N SER A 368 -28.64 4.38 12.14
CA SER A 368 -28.94 5.74 11.70
C SER A 368 -30.21 6.31 12.34
N LYS A 369 -31.15 5.48 12.79
CA LYS A 369 -32.37 5.90 13.49
C LYS A 369 -32.14 6.23 14.96
N GLN A 370 -30.99 5.85 15.52
CA GLN A 370 -30.60 6.09 16.91
C GLN A 370 -29.73 7.34 17.09
N ARG A 371 -29.43 8.07 16.01
CA ARG A 371 -28.75 9.37 16.01
C ARG A 371 -29.69 10.41 15.43
#